data_AF-A0A948C923-F1
#
_entry.id   AF-A0A948C923-F1
#
_cell.length_a   1.000
_cell.length_b   1.000
_cell.length_c   1.000
_cell.angle_alpha   90.00
_cell.angle_beta   90.00
_cell.angle_gamma   90.00
#
_symmetry.space_group_name_H-M   'P 1'
#
loop_
_entity.id
_entity.type
_entity.pdbx_description
1 polymer ?
#
loop_
_entity_poly.entity_id
_entity_poly.type
_entity_poly.pdbx_seq_one_letter_code
_entity_poly.pdbx_strand_id
1 'polypeptide(L)'
;MKRHKKQRQKIFKFLSSSFLYAKEELIIFHAGSLSIPFEEMEVNFEKKYPDVDVVREIGGSRACARKISDLNKPCDVMACADYAVIDQLLIPKHASWNIQFATNEMAIMY
;
A
#
# COMPACT_ATOMS: atom_id res chain seq x y z
N MET A 1 -45.64 -30.86 35.65
CA MET A 1 -46.10 -29.51 36.07
C MET A 1 -44.98 -28.80 36.81
N LYS A 2 -44.46 -27.67 36.25
CA LYS A 2 -43.54 -26.65 36.83
C LYS A 2 -42.09 -27.08 37.15
N ARG A 3 -41.08 -26.72 36.35
CA ARG A 3 -40.31 -25.44 36.24
C ARG A 3 -39.19 -25.24 37.30
N HIS A 4 -37.95 -25.18 36.78
CA HIS A 4 -36.83 -24.28 37.15
C HIS A 4 -36.03 -24.47 38.47
N LYS A 5 -34.73 -24.83 38.37
CA LYS A 5 -33.53 -23.95 38.59
C LYS A 5 -32.23 -24.76 38.82
N LYS A 6 -31.09 -24.10 38.52
CA LYS A 6 -29.66 -24.50 38.55
C LYS A 6 -29.22 -25.28 37.29
N GLN A 7 -28.63 -24.70 36.24
CA GLN A 7 -27.85 -23.47 36.07
C GLN A 7 -26.69 -23.35 37.08
N ARG A 8 -25.61 -24.07 36.83
CA ARG A 8 -24.22 -23.81 37.27
C ARG A 8 -23.33 -24.93 36.77
N GLN A 9 -22.76 -24.76 35.58
CA GLN A 9 -21.46 -25.33 35.25
C GLN A 9 -20.87 -24.55 34.08
N LYS A 10 -19.73 -23.89 34.37
CA LYS A 10 -18.70 -23.43 33.43
C LYS A 10 -18.97 -22.10 32.70
N ILE A 11 -18.97 -21.03 33.49
CA ILE A 11 -18.46 -19.71 33.10
C ILE A 11 -16.94 -19.73 33.40
N PHE A 12 -16.14 -19.03 32.57
CA PHE A 12 -14.67 -18.95 32.51
C PHE A 12 -14.03 -20.08 31.70
N LYS A 13 -13.36 -19.84 30.56
CA LYS A 13 -12.32 -18.83 30.36
C LYS A 13 -12.06 -18.62 28.85
N PHE A 14 -11.86 -17.34 28.47
CA PHE A 14 -11.14 -16.87 27.29
C PHE A 14 -11.83 -16.95 25.91
N LEU A 15 -12.87 -16.13 25.71
CA LEU A 15 -13.01 -15.47 24.40
C LEU A 15 -11.96 -14.35 24.36
N SER A 16 -10.81 -14.60 23.74
CA SER A 16 -10.03 -13.50 23.18
C SER A 16 -10.87 -12.96 22.01
N SER A 17 -11.57 -11.86 22.25
CA SER A 17 -12.14 -11.07 21.18
C SER A 17 -10.99 -10.46 20.40
N SER A 18 -10.43 -11.24 19.47
CA SER A 18 -9.62 -10.70 18.39
C SER A 18 -10.58 -9.86 17.55
N PHE A 19 -10.63 -8.56 17.83
CA PHE A 19 -11.21 -7.62 16.89
C PHE A 19 -10.34 -7.78 15.64
N LEU A 20 -10.87 -8.42 14.58
CA LEU A 20 -10.23 -8.41 13.27
C LEU A 20 -10.32 -6.97 12.78
N TYR A 21 -9.36 -6.13 13.18
CA TYR A 21 -9.16 -4.85 12.52
C TYR A 21 -8.81 -5.17 11.06
N ALA A 22 -9.61 -4.67 10.13
CA ALA A 22 -9.23 -4.73 8.73
C ALA A 22 -7.90 -3.97 8.59
N LYS A 23 -6.91 -4.58 7.92
CA LYS A 23 -5.64 -3.91 7.66
C LYS A 23 -5.90 -2.62 6.88
N GLU A 24 -5.15 -1.57 7.20
CA GLU A 24 -5.16 -0.33 6.43
C GLU A 24 -4.38 -0.57 5.13
N GLU A 25 -5.01 -0.33 3.98
CA GLU A 25 -4.35 -0.45 2.68
C GLU A 25 -3.49 0.79 2.42
N LEU A 26 -2.22 0.58 2.05
CA LEU A 26 -1.30 1.60 1.55
C LEU A 26 -1.10 1.38 0.05
N ILE A 27 -1.73 2.21 -0.77
CA ILE A 27 -1.76 2.05 -2.23
C ILE A 27 -0.56 2.75 -2.87
N ILE A 28 0.28 1.97 -3.54
CA ILE A 28 1.51 2.45 -4.18
C ILE A 28 1.47 2.23 -5.68
N PHE A 29 1.56 3.30 -6.46
CA PHE A 29 1.78 3.20 -7.90
C PHE A 29 3.26 3.38 -8.19
N HIS A 30 3.89 2.41 -8.87
CA HIS A 30 5.31 2.51 -9.17
C HIS A 30 5.68 2.10 -10.60
N ALA A 31 6.82 2.63 -11.07
CA ALA A 31 7.41 2.26 -12.34
C ALA A 31 7.82 0.77 -12.35
N GLY A 32 7.70 0.10 -13.50
CA GLY A 32 8.07 -1.31 -13.64
C GLY A 32 9.52 -1.64 -13.25
N SER A 33 10.46 -0.73 -13.51
CA SER A 33 11.88 -0.90 -13.11
C SER A 33 12.09 -0.91 -11.59
N LEU A 34 11.09 -0.50 -10.80
CA LEU A 34 11.14 -0.46 -9.34
C LEU A 34 10.49 -1.70 -8.69
N SER A 35 10.02 -2.68 -9.47
CA SER A 35 9.21 -3.79 -8.93
C SER A 35 9.95 -4.62 -7.88
N ILE A 36 11.20 -5.02 -8.15
CA ILE A 36 12.00 -5.81 -7.23
C ILE A 36 12.30 -5.05 -5.92
N PRO A 37 12.85 -3.82 -5.94
CA PRO A 37 13.12 -3.10 -4.69
C PRO A 37 11.83 -2.79 -3.91
N PHE A 38 10.69 -2.53 -4.59
CA PHE A 38 9.43 -2.27 -3.89
C PHE A 38 8.82 -3.54 -3.27
N GLU A 39 9.04 -4.72 -3.86
CA GLU A 39 8.66 -6.00 -3.25
C GLU A 39 9.46 -6.24 -1.96
N GLU A 40 10.77 -6.00 -1.97
CA GLU A 40 11.59 -6.09 -0.76
C GLU A 40 11.17 -5.06 0.31
N MET A 41 10.82 -3.84 -0.11
CA MET A 41 10.32 -2.80 0.79
C MET A 41 8.97 -3.17 1.40
N GLU A 42 8.02 -3.70 0.63
CA GLU A 42 6.72 -4.20 1.11
C GLU A 42 6.93 -5.23 2.23
N VAL A 43 7.72 -6.28 1.97
CA VAL A 43 7.95 -7.36 2.95
C VAL A 43 8.51 -6.80 4.27
N ASN A 44 9.48 -5.89 4.19
CA ASN A 44 10.08 -5.28 5.37
C ASN A 44 9.14 -4.29 6.07
N PHE A 45 8.33 -3.55 5.31
CA PHE A 45 7.39 -2.58 5.83
C PHE A 45 6.24 -3.26 6.57
N GLU A 46 5.63 -4.29 5.98
CA GLU A 46 4.55 -5.06 6.62
C GLU A 46 5.04 -5.86 7.83
N LYS A 47 6.27 -6.37 7.79
CA LYS A 47 6.87 -7.01 8.97
C LYS A 47 7.02 -6.03 10.14
N LYS A 48 7.28 -4.75 9.85
CA LYS A 48 7.42 -3.69 10.86
C LYS A 48 6.06 -3.13 11.29
N TYR A 49 5.09 -3.09 10.39
CA TYR A 49 3.74 -2.56 10.59
C TYR A 49 2.69 -3.62 10.19
N PRO A 50 2.37 -4.57 11.08
CA PRO A 50 1.49 -5.71 10.75
C PRO A 50 0.05 -5.33 10.40
N ASP A 51 -0.38 -4.15 10.83
CA ASP A 51 -1.74 -3.63 10.61
C ASP A 51 -1.89 -2.93 9.25
N VAL A 52 -0.82 -2.85 8.44
CA VAL A 52 -0.81 -2.25 7.10
C VAL A 52 -0.70 -3.34 6.04
N ASP A 53 -1.42 -3.17 4.93
CA ASP A 53 -1.33 -3.98 3.71
C ASP A 53 -0.82 -3.10 2.56
N VAL A 54 0.36 -3.40 2.01
CA VAL A 54 0.94 -2.59 0.95
C VAL A 54 0.46 -3.09 -0.41
N VAL A 55 -0.44 -2.33 -1.04
CA VAL A 55 -1.02 -2.69 -2.33
C VAL A 55 -0.26 -1.99 -3.45
N ARG A 56 0.55 -2.73 -4.20
CA ARG A 56 1.33 -2.18 -5.33
C ARG A 56 0.62 -2.34 -6.68
N GLU A 57 0.54 -1.25 -7.44
CA GLU A 57 0.12 -1.26 -8.85
C GLU A 57 1.32 -0.91 -9.76
N ILE A 58 1.71 -1.89 -10.58
CA ILE A 58 2.84 -1.76 -11.49
C ILE A 58 2.39 -1.11 -12.81
N GLY A 59 3.21 -0.22 -13.36
CA GLY A 59 2.99 0.29 -14.71
C GLY A 59 4.13 1.17 -15.23
N GLY A 60 3.93 1.72 -16.43
CA GLY A 60 4.82 2.77 -16.94
C GLY A 60 4.63 4.06 -16.16
N SER A 61 5.71 4.77 -15.86
CA SER A 61 5.76 6.04 -15.14
C SER A 61 4.61 7.02 -15.47
N ARG A 62 4.45 7.38 -16.75
CA ARG A 62 3.39 8.31 -17.19
C ARG A 62 2.00 7.70 -17.09
N ALA A 63 1.86 6.40 -17.32
CA ALA A 63 0.57 5.71 -17.20
C ALA A 63 0.10 5.70 -15.75
N CYS A 64 1.00 5.41 -14.80
CA CYS A 64 0.70 5.48 -13.36
C CYS A 64 0.34 6.91 -12.94
N ALA A 65 1.09 7.93 -13.37
CA ALA A 65 0.73 9.32 -13.11
C ALA A 65 -0.66 9.69 -13.67
N ARG A 66 -1.00 9.24 -14.89
CA ARG A 66 -2.32 9.47 -15.50
C ARG A 66 -3.47 8.76 -14.79
N LYS A 67 -3.22 7.61 -14.14
CA LYS A 67 -4.22 6.97 -13.27
C LYS A 67 -4.62 7.91 -12.12
N ILE A 68 -3.68 8.69 -11.61
CA ILE A 68 -3.92 9.68 -10.55
C ILE A 68 -4.56 10.95 -11.14
N SER A 69 -3.96 11.54 -12.17
CA SER A 69 -4.39 12.84 -12.69
C SER A 69 -5.71 12.79 -13.46
N ASP A 70 -5.89 11.77 -14.30
CA ASP A 70 -6.98 11.71 -15.27
C ASP A 70 -8.13 10.85 -14.74
N LEU A 71 -7.80 9.72 -14.11
CA LEU A 71 -8.79 8.76 -13.60
C LEU A 71 -9.13 8.96 -12.11
N ASN A 72 -8.42 9.86 -11.40
CA ASN A 72 -8.57 10.09 -9.97
C ASN A 72 -8.56 8.79 -9.14
N LYS A 73 -7.74 7.80 -9.55
CA LYS A 73 -7.55 6.61 -8.74
C LYS A 73 -6.89 6.99 -7.40
N PRO A 74 -7.31 6.37 -6.27
CA PRO A 74 -6.63 6.55 -5.00
C PRO A 74 -5.20 6.03 -5.09
N CYS A 75 -4.27 6.80 -4.53
CA CYS A 75 -2.84 6.48 -4.50
C CYS A 75 -2.20 7.29 -3.38
N ASP A 76 -1.51 6.60 -2.47
CA ASP A 76 -0.81 7.22 -1.34
C ASP A 76 0.64 7.55 -1.68
N VAL A 77 1.27 6.69 -2.50
CA VAL A 77 2.67 6.86 -2.93
C VAL A 77 2.80 6.63 -4.42
N MET A 78 3.32 7.63 -5.14
CA MET A 78 3.71 7.51 -6.54
C MET A 78 5.24 7.47 -6.67
N ALA A 79 5.77 6.38 -7.20
CA ALA A 79 7.20 6.23 -7.47
C ALA A 79 7.48 6.12 -8.96
N CYS A 80 8.28 7.04 -9.48
CA CYS A 80 8.52 7.18 -10.92
C CYS A 80 9.99 6.92 -11.27
N ALA A 81 10.25 6.34 -12.44
CA ALA A 81 11.62 6.24 -12.98
C ALA A 81 12.16 7.56 -13.54
N ASP A 82 11.31 8.56 -13.73
CA ASP A 82 11.65 9.91 -14.20
C ASP A 82 10.92 10.94 -13.34
N TYR A 83 11.67 11.68 -12.52
CA TYR A 83 11.10 12.63 -11.58
C TYR A 83 10.28 13.73 -12.27
N ALA A 84 10.62 14.09 -13.52
CA ALA A 84 9.92 15.15 -14.26
C ALA A 84 8.46 14.79 -14.57
N VAL A 85 8.11 13.50 -14.57
CA VAL A 85 6.72 13.05 -14.72
C VAL A 85 5.84 13.52 -13.57
N ILE A 86 6.36 13.49 -12.34
CA ILE A 86 5.62 13.95 -11.14
C ILE A 86 5.44 15.47 -11.23
N ASP A 87 6.51 16.18 -11.54
CA ASP A 87 6.51 17.65 -11.63
C ASP A 87 5.54 18.16 -12.71
N GLN A 88 5.43 17.45 -13.83
CA GLN A 88 4.60 17.87 -14.96
C GLN A 88 3.14 17.43 -14.86
N LEU A 89 2.86 16.25 -14.31
CA LEU A 89 1.52 15.65 -14.36
C LEU A 89 0.78 15.70 -13.02
N LEU A 90 1.49 15.76 -11.90
CA LEU A 90 0.88 15.70 -10.58
C LEU A 90 0.98 17.03 -9.84
N ILE A 91 2.09 17.76 -9.96
CA ILE A 91 2.26 19.05 -9.31
C ILE A 91 1.61 20.16 -10.16
N PRO A 92 0.85 21.10 -9.56
CA PRO A 92 0.53 21.25 -8.13
C PRO A 92 -0.79 20.59 -7.70
N LYS A 93 -1.55 20.01 -8.63
CA LYS A 93 -2.96 19.66 -8.41
C LYS A 93 -3.17 18.41 -7.54
N HIS A 94 -2.30 17.41 -7.69
CA HIS A 94 -2.38 16.09 -7.05
C HIS A 94 -1.21 15.83 -6.09
N ALA A 95 -0.12 16.60 -6.19
CA ALA A 95 1.02 16.55 -5.28
C ALA A 95 1.60 17.96 -5.09
N SER A 96 2.24 18.21 -3.95
CA SER A 96 2.89 19.49 -3.64
C SER A 96 4.41 19.45 -3.74
N TRP A 97 5.01 18.25 -3.70
CA TRP A 97 6.46 18.06 -3.69
C TRP A 97 6.85 16.73 -4.34
N ASN A 98 8.15 16.58 -4.61
CA ASN A 98 8.78 15.40 -5.20
C ASN A 98 10.17 15.20 -4.58
N ILE A 99 10.58 13.94 -4.37
CA ILE A 99 11.91 13.59 -3.85
C ILE A 99 12.62 12.68 -4.84
N GLN A 100 13.83 13.08 -5.24
CA GLN A 100 14.73 12.25 -6.04
C GLN A 100 15.48 11.30 -5.11
N PHE A 101 15.29 9.99 -5.29
CA PHE A 101 15.80 8.98 -4.36
C PHE A 101 16.75 7.96 -4.99
N ALA A 102 16.75 7.82 -6.31
CA ALA A 102 17.56 6.85 -7.04
C ALA A 102 17.92 7.35 -8.44
N THR A 103 19.01 6.81 -8.99
CA THR A 103 19.46 7.02 -10.37
C THR A 103 19.53 5.67 -11.09
N ASN A 104 19.56 5.69 -12.43
CA ASN A 104 19.74 4.50 -13.24
C ASN A 104 20.64 4.82 -14.44
N GLU A 105 21.17 3.79 -15.09
CA GLU A 105 22.04 3.92 -16.26
C GLU A 105 21.49 3.10 -17.43
N MET A 106 21.53 3.67 -18.63
CA MET A 106 21.16 2.98 -19.85
C MET A 106 22.29 2.05 -20.30
N ALA A 107 21.96 0.80 -20.57
CA ALA A 107 22.90 -0.18 -21.12
C ALA A 107 22.28 -0.93 -22.30
N ILE A 108 23.13 -1.45 -23.19
CA ILE A 108 22.72 -2.31 -24.32
C ILE A 108 23.12 -3.74 -23.96
N MET A 109 22.13 -4.64 -23.89
CA MET A 109 22.31 -6.06 -23.59
C MET A 109 22.04 -6.89 -24.84
N TYR A 110 22.66 -8.07 -24.95
CA TYR A 110 22.52 -9.01 -26.07
C TYR A 110 22.27 -10.44 -25.58
#